data_AF-A0A0D7ALG7-F1
#
_entry.id   AF-A0A0D7ALG7-F1
#
_cell.length_a   1.000
_cell.length_b   1.000
_cell.length_c   1.000
_cell.angle_alpha   90.00
_cell.angle_beta   90.00
_cell.angle_gamma   90.00
#
_symmetry.space_group_name_H-M   'P 1'
#
loop_
_entity.id
_entity.type
_entity.pdbx_description
1 polymer ?
#
loop_
_entity_poly.entity_id
_entity_poly.type
_entity_poly.pdbx_seq_one_letter_code
_entity_poly.pdbx_strand_id
1 'polypeptide(L)' 'TNAPGPAAKTVSAAQLGESYQSELFAQCARGVHDPTSKYGVCGIITAILLFPVGLICLFADREKRCARCRVLLD' A
#
# COMPACT_ATOMS: atom_id res chain seq x y z
N THR A 1 -30.72 -30.41 32.04
CA THR A 1 -30.64 -29.89 30.66
C THR A 1 -29.33 -29.15 30.50
N ASN A 2 -28.31 -29.74 29.87
CA ASN A 2 -27.02 -29.08 29.63
C ASN A 2 -26.91 -28.70 28.15
N ALA A 3 -26.79 -27.41 27.85
CA ALA A 3 -26.53 -26.88 26.52
C ALA A 3 -25.00 -26.79 26.29
N PRO A 4 -24.47 -27.21 25.13
CA PRO A 4 -23.06 -27.01 24.81
C PRO A 4 -22.83 -25.53 24.44
N GLY A 5 -21.99 -24.83 25.22
CA GLY A 5 -21.54 -23.48 24.92
C GLY A 5 -20.72 -23.42 23.62
N PRO A 6 -20.67 -22.26 22.92
CA PRO A 6 -19.99 -22.13 21.65
C PRO A 6 -18.48 -22.34 21.83
N ALA A 7 -17.97 -23.41 21.23
CA ALA A 7 -16.56 -23.71 21.14
C ALA A 7 -15.82 -22.56 20.44
N ALA A 8 -15.05 -21.78 21.20
CA ALA A 8 -14.10 -20.82 20.68
C ALA A 8 -13.05 -21.56 19.85
N LYS A 9 -13.13 -21.46 18.52
CA LYS A 9 -12.16 -22.05 17.60
C LYS A 9 -10.83 -21.31 17.76
N THR A 10 -9.79 -22.03 18.20
CA THR A 10 -8.40 -21.56 18.27
C THR A 10 -7.87 -21.37 16.85
N VAL A 11 -8.03 -20.17 16.31
CA VAL A 11 -7.52 -19.82 14.98
C VAL A 11 -6.00 -19.63 15.09
N SER A 12 -5.22 -20.38 14.32
CA SER A 12 -3.76 -20.24 14.33
C SER A 12 -3.32 -18.88 13.78
N ALA A 13 -2.19 -18.33 14.25
CA ALA A 13 -1.66 -17.06 13.76
C ALA A 13 -1.43 -17.05 12.23
N ALA A 14 -1.11 -18.21 11.65
CA ALA A 14 -0.98 -18.38 10.21
C ALA A 14 -2.33 -18.17 9.48
N GLN A 15 -3.41 -18.79 9.98
CA GLN A 15 -4.76 -18.63 9.41
C GLN A 15 -5.30 -17.21 9.59
N LEU A 16 -4.97 -16.55 10.70
CA LEU A 16 -5.32 -15.14 10.90
C LEU A 16 -4.57 -14.23 9.92
N GLY A 17 -3.31 -14.52 9.63
CA GLY A 17 -2.52 -13.80 8.64
C GLY A 17 -3.08 -13.93 7.21
N GLU A 18 -3.49 -15.12 6.81
CA GLU A 18 -4.03 -15.38 5.46
C GLU A 18 -5.39 -14.68 5.22
N SER A 19 -6.28 -14.76 6.22
CA SER A 19 -7.56 -14.04 6.18
C SER A 19 -7.36 -12.51 6.19
N TYR A 20 -6.40 -12.00 6.96
CA TYR A 20 -6.06 -10.57 6.95
C TYR A 20 -5.51 -10.09 5.59
N GLN A 21 -4.62 -10.87 4.96
CA GLN A 21 -4.09 -10.52 3.65
C GLN A 21 -5.19 -10.46 2.58
N SER A 22 -6.09 -11.44 2.56
CA SER A 22 -7.20 -11.46 1.59
C SER A 22 -8.14 -10.27 1.74
N GLU A 23 -8.45 -9.83 2.97
CA GLU A 23 -9.22 -8.61 3.24
C GLU A 23 -8.51 -7.35 2.68
N LEU A 24 -7.20 -7.21 2.88
CA LEU A 24 -6.43 -6.07 2.38
C LEU A 24 -6.41 -5.99 0.85
N PHE A 25 -6.24 -7.13 0.17
CA PHE A 25 -6.32 -7.19 -1.29
C PHE A 25 -7.75 -6.95 -1.79
N ALA A 26 -8.77 -7.44 -1.09
CA ALA A 26 -10.17 -7.17 -1.40
C ALA A 26 -10.52 -5.68 -1.25
N GLN A 27 -9.91 -4.95 -0.32
CA GLN A 27 -10.06 -3.50 -0.22
C GLN A 27 -9.44 -2.78 -1.43
N CYS A 28 -8.28 -3.23 -1.90
CA CYS A 28 -7.68 -2.70 -3.13
C CYS A 28 -8.56 -2.98 -4.35
N ALA A 29 -9.15 -4.17 -4.47
CA ALA A 29 -10.06 -4.52 -5.55
C ALA A 29 -11.38 -3.72 -5.52
N ARG A 30 -11.81 -3.28 -4.32
CA ARG A 30 -12.94 -2.36 -4.12
C ARG A 30 -12.62 -0.90 -4.46
N GLY A 31 -11.40 -0.60 -4.88
CA GLY A 31 -10.93 0.76 -5.17
C GLY A 31 -10.50 1.55 -3.94
N VAL A 32 -10.48 0.94 -2.75
CA VAL A 32 -9.97 1.56 -1.52
C VAL A 32 -8.46 1.41 -1.49
N HIS A 33 -7.79 2.24 -2.28
CA HIS A 33 -6.34 2.28 -2.35
C HIS A 33 -5.75 3.20 -1.28
N ASP A 34 -4.63 2.76 -0.71
CA ASP A 34 -3.83 3.53 0.25
C ASP A 34 -2.70 4.26 -0.49
N PRO A 35 -2.83 5.57 -0.77
CA PRO A 35 -1.85 6.31 -1.57
C PRO A 35 -0.57 6.52 -0.77
N THR A 36 0.54 5.92 -1.21
CA THR A 36 1.88 6.24 -0.74
C THR A 36 2.63 7.02 -1.81
N SER A 37 3.17 8.18 -1.42
CA SER A 37 3.95 9.02 -2.32
C SER A 37 5.44 8.74 -2.13
N LYS A 38 6.15 8.40 -3.21
CA LYS A 38 7.62 8.30 -3.19
C LYS A 38 8.21 9.29 -4.18
N TYR A 39 9.38 9.84 -3.85
CA TYR A 39 10.13 10.69 -4.76
C TYR A 39 11.09 9.81 -5.54
N GLY A 40 11.12 9.93 -6.86
CA GLY A 40 12.09 9.25 -7.68
C GLY A 40 13.51 9.74 -7.38
N VAL A 41 14.43 8.81 -7.13
CA VAL A 41 15.83 9.12 -6.84
C VAL A 41 16.48 9.83 -8.05
N CYS A 42 16.08 9.46 -9.27
CA CYS A 42 16.49 10.17 -10.49
C CYS A 42 16.11 11.65 -10.46
N GLY A 43 14.85 11.99 -10.12
CA GLY A 43 14.41 13.39 -10.02
C GLY A 43 15.24 14.20 -9.02
N ILE A 44 15.63 13.61 -7.89
CA ILE A 44 16.46 14.26 -6.87
C ILE A 44 17.88 14.53 -7.41
N ILE A 45 18.49 13.56 -8.07
CA ILE A 45 19.84 13.70 -8.64
C ILE A 45 19.84 14.79 -9.72
N THR A 46 18.84 14.79 -10.61
CA THR A 46 18.72 15.79 -11.66
C THR A 46 18.45 17.19 -11.10
N ALA A 47 17.68 17.32 -10.02
CA ALA A 47 17.44 18.60 -9.33
C ALA A 47 18.72 19.26 -8.82
N ILE A 48 19.68 18.47 -8.35
CA ILE A 48 20.96 18.96 -7.84
C ILE A 48 21.90 19.34 -8.98
N LEU A 49 21.97 18.52 -10.03
CA LEU A 49 22.90 18.72 -11.14
C LEU A 49 22.43 19.80 -12.13
N LEU A 50 21.12 20.03 -12.23
CA LEU A 50 20.52 20.87 -13.28
C LEU A 50 19.52 21.87 -12.68
N PHE A 51 20.01 22.77 -11.83
CA PHE A 51 19.19 23.90 -11.34
C PHE A 51 18.92 24.86 -12.50
N PRO A 52 17.67 25.30 -12.82
CA PRO A 52 16.36 25.12 -12.18
C PRO A 52 15.45 24.02 -12.77
N VAL A 53 15.83 23.45 -13.92
CA VAL A 53 15.02 22.49 -14.69
C VAL A 53 14.75 21.20 -13.90
N GLY A 54 15.76 20.72 -13.16
CA GLY A 54 15.65 19.52 -12.36
C GLY A 54 14.68 19.67 -11.18
N LEU A 55 14.45 20.89 -10.67
CA LEU A 55 13.51 21.16 -9.58
C LEU A 55 12.05 21.02 -10.07
N ILE A 56 11.78 21.41 -11.31
CA ILE A 56 10.47 21.19 -11.96
C ILE A 56 10.27 19.69 -12.24
N CYS A 57 11.31 19.01 -12.75
CA CYS A 57 11.25 17.56 -12.93
C CYS A 57 10.98 16.80 -11.62
N LEU A 58 11.56 17.22 -10.50
CA LEU A 58 11.34 16.60 -9.20
C LEU A 58 9.86 16.69 -8.75
N PHE A 59 9.19 17.81 -9.04
CA PHE A 59 7.77 17.97 -8.73
C PHE A 59 6.88 17.15 -9.66
N ALA A 60 7.29 16.93 -10.91
CA ALA A 60 6.59 16.06 -11.85
C ALA A 60 6.80 14.56 -11.55
N ASP A 61 7.97 14.19 -11.03
CA ASP A 61 8.36 12.82 -10.66
C ASP A 61 7.84 12.39 -9.28
N ARG A 62 6.59 12.75 -8.99
CA ARG A 62 5.84 12.31 -7.81
C ARG A 62 4.92 11.18 -8.21
N GLU A 63 5.40 9.95 -8.12
CA GLU A 63 4.54 8.79 -8.29
C GLU A 63 3.76 8.51 -6.99
N LYS A 64 2.43 8.57 -7.06
CA LYS A 64 1.58 8.02 -6.02
C LYS A 64 1.31 6.56 -6.39
N ARG A 65 1.69 5.64 -5.52
CA ARG A 65 1.44 4.21 -5.72
C ARG A 65 0.66 3.69 -4.54
N CYS A 66 -0.16 2.65 -4.74
CA CYS A 66 -0.84 2.04 -3.62
C CYS A 66 0.19 1.29 -2.75
N ALA A 67 0.20 1.50 -1.43
CA ALA A 67 1.11 0.78 -0.52
C ALA A 67 0.89 -0.75 -0.52
N ARG A 68 -0.35 -1.19 -0.83
CA ARG A 68 -0.80 -2.58 -0.71
C ARG A 68 -0.69 -3.34 -2.04
N CYS A 69 -1.30 -2.83 -3.11
CA CYS A 69 -1.32 -3.48 -4.43
C CYS A 69 -0.32 -2.90 -5.44
N ARG A 70 0.40 -1.84 -5.08
CA ARG A 70 1.44 -1.19 -5.92
C ARG A 70 0.98 -0.66 -7.28
N VAL A 71 -0.33 -0.58 -7.53
CA VAL A 71 -0.88 0.11 -8.71
C VAL A 71 -0.52 1.59 -8.65
N LEU A 72 -0.27 2.19 -9.81
CA LEU A 72 -0.11 3.64 -9.92
C LEU A 72 -1.49 4.29 -9.69
N LEU A 73 -1.52 5.29 -8.82
CA LEU A 73 -2.68 6.14 -8.56
C LEU A 73 -2.36 7.49 -9.18
N ASP A 74 -2.88 7.75 -10.38
CA ASP A 74 -2.82 9.10 -10.97
C ASP A 74 -3.63 10.11 -10.12
#